data_AF-A0A2E9KX61-F1
#
_entry.id   AF-A0A2E9KX61-F1
#
_cell.length_a   1.000
_cell.length_b   1.000
_cell.length_c   1.000
_cell.angle_alpha   90.00
_cell.angle_beta   90.00
_cell.angle_gamma   90.00
#
_symmetry.space_group_name_H-M   'P 1'
#
loop_
_entity.id
_entity.type
_entity.pdbx_description
1 polymer ?
#
loop_
_entity_poly.entity_id
_entity_poly.type
_entity_poly.pdbx_seq_one_letter_code
_entity_poly.pdbx_strand_id
1 'polypeptide(L)'
;TISMSLNDGSIRILDRSCKLFEANKERYNRYSAGHPSGFLEAFANLYSDIADTINNKRQNIKFIFDYKSSIDGIFFLNTANQSSKKNCWVNTNFKF
;
A
#
# COMPACT_ATOMS: atom_id res chain seq x y z
N THR A 1 -7.16 -14.58 -12.17
CA THR A 1 -6.88 -13.93 -13.46
C THR A 1 -7.97 -12.92 -13.72
N ILE A 2 -7.62 -11.68 -14.03
CA ILE A 2 -8.54 -10.56 -14.27
C ILE A 2 -8.35 -10.11 -15.73
N SER A 3 -9.42 -9.96 -16.48
CA SER A 3 -9.39 -9.37 -17.83
C SER A 3 -9.69 -7.88 -17.77
N MET A 4 -8.81 -7.06 -18.33
CA MET A 4 -8.97 -5.61 -18.45
C MET A 4 -9.07 -5.24 -19.93
N SER A 5 -10.17 -4.58 -20.31
CA SER A 5 -10.33 -3.99 -21.64
C SER A 5 -9.77 -2.58 -21.66
N LEU A 6 -8.94 -2.29 -22.66
CA LEU A 6 -8.32 -0.98 -22.84
C LEU A 6 -9.13 -0.13 -23.84
N ASN A 7 -8.93 1.18 -23.79
CA ASN A 7 -9.62 2.15 -24.66
C ASN A 7 -9.24 2.02 -26.15
N ASP A 8 -8.19 1.25 -26.48
CA ASP A 8 -7.77 0.90 -27.83
C ASP A 8 -8.43 -0.38 -28.38
N GLY A 9 -9.34 -0.97 -27.60
CA GLY A 9 -10.03 -2.21 -27.96
C GLY A 9 -9.25 -3.50 -27.68
N SER A 10 -8.00 -3.39 -27.16
CA SER A 10 -7.23 -4.56 -26.75
C SER A 10 -7.68 -5.08 -25.38
N ILE A 11 -7.60 -6.41 -25.18
CA ILE A 11 -7.87 -7.05 -23.90
C ILE A 11 -6.55 -7.51 -23.31
N ARG A 12 -6.23 -7.05 -22.10
CA ARG A 12 -5.10 -7.53 -21.31
C ARG A 12 -5.60 -8.49 -20.24
N ILE A 13 -5.02 -9.69 -20.23
CA ILE A 13 -5.28 -10.70 -19.21
C ILE A 13 -4.18 -10.56 -18.15
N LEU A 14 -4.57 -10.14 -16.95
CA LEU A 14 -3.69 -10.01 -15.79
C LEU A 14 -3.81 -11.28 -14.94
N ASP A 15 -2.71 -12.01 -14.81
CA ASP A 15 -2.58 -13.11 -13.86
C ASP A 15 -1.61 -12.75 -12.72
N ARG A 16 -1.47 -13.65 -11.74
CA ARG A 16 -0.54 -13.46 -10.62
C ARG A 16 0.92 -13.49 -11.06
N SER A 17 1.23 -14.14 -12.18
CA SER A 17 2.59 -14.27 -12.73
C SER A 17 3.02 -13.07 -13.58
N CYS A 18 2.12 -12.11 -13.78
CA CYS A 18 2.35 -10.94 -14.60
C CYS A 18 3.43 -10.02 -14.01
N LYS A 19 4.65 -10.05 -14.55
CA LYS A 19 5.85 -9.31 -14.07
C LYS A 19 5.71 -7.77 -13.97
N LEU A 20 4.55 -7.21 -14.29
CA LEU A 20 4.35 -5.76 -14.37
C LEU A 20 4.17 -5.05 -13.00
N PHE A 21 3.99 -5.78 -11.89
CA PHE A 21 3.69 -5.17 -10.59
C PHE A 21 4.85 -5.24 -9.59
N GLU A 22 4.99 -4.19 -8.77
CA GLU A 22 5.92 -4.15 -7.63
C GLU A 22 5.77 -5.36 -6.71
N ALA A 23 4.53 -5.84 -6.50
CA ALA A 23 4.23 -7.02 -5.69
C ALA A 23 4.81 -8.34 -6.25
N ASN A 24 5.21 -8.38 -7.53
CA ASN A 24 5.79 -9.58 -8.16
C ASN A 24 7.32 -9.65 -8.05
N LYS A 25 7.97 -8.70 -7.35
CA LYS A 25 9.40 -8.83 -7.01
C LYS A 25 9.62 -10.02 -6.09
N GLU A 26 10.75 -10.70 -6.26
CA GLU A 26 11.12 -11.89 -5.48
C GLU A 26 11.10 -11.62 -3.98
N ARG A 27 11.57 -10.44 -3.56
CA ARG A 27 11.48 -9.93 -2.19
C ARG A 27 10.11 -10.11 -1.53
N TYR A 28 9.04 -9.89 -2.31
CA TYR A 28 7.66 -9.89 -1.80
C TYR A 28 6.99 -11.25 -1.94
N ASN A 29 7.64 -12.23 -2.57
CA ASN A 29 7.13 -13.57 -2.81
C ASN A 29 8.07 -14.61 -2.20
N ARG A 30 7.76 -15.08 -0.98
CA ARG A 30 8.58 -16.10 -0.30
C ARG A 30 8.27 -17.54 -0.73
N TYR A 31 7.13 -17.75 -1.39
CA TYR A 31 6.66 -19.07 -1.82
C TYR A 31 6.37 -19.10 -3.32
N SER A 32 6.37 -20.31 -3.88
CA SER A 32 6.02 -20.56 -5.28
C SER A 32 4.57 -20.17 -5.58
N ALA A 33 4.32 -19.86 -6.86
CA ALA A 33 3.00 -19.48 -7.34
C ALA A 33 1.96 -20.56 -7.02
N GLY A 34 1.00 -20.24 -6.16
CA GLY A 34 0.01 -21.22 -5.68
C GLY A 34 -0.17 -21.19 -4.17
N HIS A 35 0.87 -20.82 -3.42
CA HIS A 35 0.74 -20.53 -1.99
C HIS A 35 -0.01 -19.21 -1.78
N PRO A 36 -0.97 -19.14 -0.83
CA PRO A 36 -1.67 -17.90 -0.53
C PRO A 36 -0.72 -16.95 0.21
N SER A 37 0.08 -16.20 -0.56
CA SER A 37 0.74 -15.00 -0.07
C SER A 37 -0.31 -13.92 0.18
N GLY A 38 -0.20 -13.19 1.28
CA GLY A 38 -1.17 -12.16 1.63
C GLY A 38 -0.75 -11.32 2.82
N PHE A 39 -1.61 -11.28 3.83
CA PHE A 39 -1.46 -10.40 4.98
C PHE A 39 -0.13 -10.63 5.71
N LEU A 40 0.18 -11.87 6.07
CA LEU A 40 1.39 -12.18 6.84
C LEU A 40 2.67 -11.81 6.08
N GLU A 41 2.71 -12.10 4.78
CA GLU A 41 3.85 -11.75 3.92
C GLU A 41 4.04 -10.24 3.86
N ALA A 42 2.95 -9.47 3.74
CA ALA A 42 2.99 -8.01 3.75
C ALA A 42 3.58 -7.47 5.07
N PHE A 43 3.17 -8.02 6.22
CA PHE A 43 3.76 -7.65 7.52
C PHE A 43 5.24 -8.02 7.61
N ALA A 44 5.62 -9.22 7.19
CA ALA A 44 7.02 -9.62 7.20
C ALA A 44 7.88 -8.74 6.27
N ASN A 45 7.33 -8.27 5.15
CA ASN A 45 7.99 -7.31 4.26
C ASN A 45 8.13 -5.94 4.93
N LEU A 46 7.08 -5.45 5.59
CA LEU A 46 7.10 -4.20 6.35
C LEU A 46 8.14 -4.23 7.49
N TYR A 47 8.20 -5.31 8.26
CA TYR A 47 9.20 -5.45 9.34
C TYR A 47 10.63 -5.56 8.80
N SER A 48 10.84 -6.22 7.66
CA SER A 48 12.13 -6.23 6.98
C SER A 48 12.55 -4.83 6.55
N ASP A 49 11.64 -4.05 5.98
CA ASP A 49 11.84 -2.65 5.64
C ASP A 49 12.24 -1.83 6.90
N ILE A 50 11.49 -1.96 7.99
CA ILE A 50 11.79 -1.26 9.26
C ILE A 50 13.19 -1.61 9.78
N ALA A 51 13.55 -2.89 9.77
CA ALA A 51 14.87 -3.35 10.22
C ALA A 51 16.01 -2.81 9.34
N ASP A 52 15.84 -2.75 8.03
CA ASP A 52 16.84 -2.18 7.11
C ASP A 52 17.07 -0.68 7.37
N THR A 53 16.01 0.03 7.74
CA THR A 53 16.06 1.46 8.06
C THR A 53 16.80 1.72 9.36
N ILE A 54 16.48 0.95 10.42
CA ILE A 54 17.15 1.05 11.73
C ILE A 54 18.64 0.74 11.59
N ASN A 55 19.00 -0.24 10.77
CA ASN A 55 20.40 -0.64 10.54
C ASN A 55 21.15 0.29 9.56
N ASN A 56 20.55 1.41 9.13
CA ASN A 56 21.09 2.33 8.13
C ASN A 56 21.50 1.66 6.80
N LYS A 57 20.94 0.48 6.49
CA LYS A 57 21.25 -0.26 5.25
C LYS A 57 20.54 0.35 4.05
N ARG A 58 19.41 1.01 4.26
CA ARG A 58 18.63 1.72 3.25
C ARG A 58 18.05 3.00 3.83
N GLN A 59 18.25 4.12 3.13
CA GLN A 59 17.60 5.39 3.42
C GLN A 59 16.42 5.57 2.44
N ASN A 60 15.34 6.22 2.87
CA ASN A 60 14.12 6.46 2.08
C ASN A 60 13.42 5.19 1.56
N ILE A 61 12.95 4.35 2.49
CA ILE A 61 12.09 3.22 2.12
C ILE A 61 10.66 3.71 1.90
N LYS A 62 10.16 3.52 0.67
CA LYS A 62 8.87 4.03 0.16
C LYS A 62 7.64 3.66 0.99
N PHE A 63 7.66 2.53 1.70
CA PHE A 63 6.50 1.97 2.40
C PHE A 63 6.61 2.06 3.93
N ILE A 64 7.59 2.78 4.45
CA ILE A 64 7.69 3.08 5.88
C ILE A 64 7.09 4.44 6.13
N PHE A 65 6.08 4.47 6.99
CA PHE A 65 5.41 5.67 7.43
C PHE A 65 6.01 6.12 8.76
N ASP A 66 6.38 7.38 8.83
CA ASP A 66 6.88 8.00 10.07
C ASP A 66 5.71 8.48 10.95
N TYR A 67 6.00 8.94 12.16
CA TYR A 67 4.99 9.48 13.08
C TYR A 67 4.17 10.62 12.46
N LYS A 68 4.74 11.37 11.51
CA LYS A 68 4.03 12.42 10.77
C LYS A 68 2.81 11.85 10.03
N SER A 69 2.99 10.75 9.30
CA SER A 69 1.89 10.06 8.62
C SER A 69 0.81 9.56 9.59
N SER A 70 1.19 9.20 10.82
CA SER A 70 0.23 8.83 11.87
C SER A 70 -0.59 10.02 12.35
N ILE A 71 0.02 11.20 12.50
CA ILE A 71 -0.68 12.45 12.80
C ILE A 71 -1.71 12.73 11.71
N ASP A 72 -1.35 12.51 10.45
CA ASP A 72 -2.24 12.69 9.30
C ASP A 72 -3.47 11.78 9.38
N GLY A 73 -3.26 10.51 9.73
CA GLY A 73 -4.35 9.57 9.96
C GLY A 73 -5.28 10.00 11.09
N ILE A 74 -4.73 10.50 12.20
CA ILE A 74 -5.54 11.00 13.33
C ILE A 74 -6.39 12.19 12.92
N PHE A 75 -5.82 13.15 12.18
CA PHE A 75 -6.56 14.30 11.68
C PHE A 75 -7.67 13.89 10.73
N PHE A 76 -7.39 12.98 9.79
CA PHE A 76 -8.40 12.43 8.89
C PHE A 76 -9.57 11.79 9.67
N LEU A 77 -9.28 10.97 10.68
CA LEU A 77 -10.31 10.35 11.51
C LEU A 77 -11.14 11.39 12.29
N ASN A 78 -10.48 12.44 12.79
CA ASN A 78 -11.15 13.53 13.50
C ASN A 78 -12.07 14.34 12.57
N THR A 79 -11.62 14.70 11.37
CA THR A 79 -12.45 15.45 10.42
C THR A 79 -13.61 14.60 9.90
N ALA A 80 -13.40 13.31 9.67
CA ALA A 80 -14.47 12.36 9.33
C ALA A 80 -15.54 12.30 10.43
N ASN A 81 -15.13 12.25 11.70
CA ASN A 81 -16.05 12.29 12.85
C ASN A 81 -16.83 13.63 12.91
N GLN A 82 -16.15 14.76 12.68
CA GLN A 82 -16.81 16.07 12.64
C GLN A 82 -17.82 16.19 11.50
N SER A 83 -17.47 15.66 10.33
CA SER A 83 -18.36 15.60 9.17
C SER A 83 -19.59 14.76 9.46
N SER A 84 -19.40 13.59 10.09
CA SER A 84 -20.51 12.73 10.52
C SER A 84 -21.44 13.42 11.51
N LYS A 85 -20.92 14.20 12.46
CA LYS A 85 -21.74 14.94 13.43
C LYS A 85 -22.52 16.09 12.81
N LYS A 86 -21.94 16.75 11.81
CA LYS A 86 -22.55 17.92 11.15
C LYS A 86 -23.38 17.56 9.91
N ASN A 87 -23.31 16.31 9.45
CA ASN A 87 -23.90 15.85 8.18
C ASN A 87 -23.54 16.75 6.99
N CYS A 88 -22.31 17.26 6.97
CA CYS A 88 -21.82 18.12 5.90
C CYS A 88 -20.34 17.88 5.62
N TRP A 89 -19.90 18.29 4.44
CA TRP A 89 -18.48 18.28 4.08
C TRP A 89 -17.71 19.26 4.98
N VAL A 90 -16.62 18.77 5.57
CA VAL A 90 -15.71 19.58 6.40
C VAL A 90 -14.38 19.67 5.68
N ASN A 91 -13.85 20.88 5.53
CA ASN A 91 -12.56 21.09 4.90
C ASN A 91 -11.44 20.51 5.78
N THR A 92 -10.57 19.73 5.17
CA THR A 92 -9.37 19.21 5.81
C THR A 92 -8.22 20.15 5.49
N ASN A 93 -7.61 20.79 6.50
CA ASN A 93 -6.37 21.58 6.32
C ASN A 93 -5.13 20.69 6.05
N PHE A 94 -5.32 19.57 5.39
CA PHE A 94 -4.32 18.56 5.10
C PHE A 94 -3.60 18.88 3.79
N LYS A 95 -2.26 18.81 3.79
CA LYS A 95 -1.44 18.82 2.57
C LYS A 95 -0.78 17.45 2.44
N PHE A 96 -1.07 16.76 1.34
CA PHE A 96 -0.37 15.55 0.91
C PHE A 96 0.99 15.89 0.30
#